data_AF-A0A7V9Q088-F1
#
_entry.id   AF-A0A7V9Q088-F1
#
_cell.length_a   1.000
_cell.length_b   1.000
_cell.length_c   1.000
_cell.angle_alpha   90.00
_cell.angle_beta   90.00
_cell.angle_gamma   90.00
#
_symmetry.space_group_name_H-M   'P 1'
#
loop_
_entity.id
_entity.type
_entity.pdbx_description
1 polymer ?
#
loop_
_entity_poly.entity_id
_entity_poly.type
_entity_poly.pdbx_seq_one_letter_code
_entity_poly.pdbx_strand_id
1 'polypeptide(L)'
;MAVGIALASLFNVIRFGSVLNTSYLEPELHTPGIGRTLEYVVTLFVSPSGGMLVFWPAASFLLATACLLPLVLRSGRRLDLRPALVLVAVIAGLTIGFASWWTPFGWSGYGPRLTFPWVLPLVLIGLVAYGEALGQLAGRLLAPAWRLLLVFAVIFAFALPHVGQMWQPDSTAEFFQDKSPPCDAPWRGGVAEWHECQHELMWFSRPMGVYALDGIGTAGGVVTSFVVAIGLLGCLILLRDELPGDRGRRQVAGTD
;
A
#
# COMPACT_ATOMS: atom_id res chain seq x y z
N MET A 1 -25.84 11.95 -7.40
CA MET A 1 -24.64 12.40 -8.15
C MET A 1 -24.76 13.85 -8.63
N ALA A 2 -25.78 14.23 -9.41
CA ALA A 2 -25.88 15.58 -9.98
C ALA A 2 -25.81 16.73 -8.95
N VAL A 3 -26.57 16.64 -7.85
CA VAL A 3 -26.52 17.64 -6.76
C VAL A 3 -25.13 17.73 -6.11
N GLY A 4 -24.46 16.58 -5.90
CA GLY A 4 -23.11 16.55 -5.34
C GLY A 4 -22.08 17.20 -6.27
N ILE A 5 -22.17 16.92 -7.57
CA ILE A 5 -21.32 17.57 -8.59
C ILE A 5 -21.58 19.08 -8.60
N ALA A 6 -22.85 19.50 -8.63
CA ALA A 6 -23.20 20.92 -8.64
C ALA A 6 -22.69 21.67 -7.40
N LEU A 7 -22.85 21.10 -6.21
CA LEU A 7 -22.35 21.70 -4.96
C LEU A 7 -20.81 21.75 -4.93
N ALA A 8 -20.12 20.70 -5.39
CA ALA A 8 -18.65 20.70 -5.47
C ALA A 8 -18.14 21.74 -6.47
N SER A 9 -18.78 21.85 -7.63
CA SER A 9 -18.49 22.88 -8.63
C SER A 9 -18.71 24.29 -8.09
N LEU A 10 -19.82 24.53 -7.40
CA LEU A 10 -20.12 25.83 -6.79
C LEU A 10 -19.10 26.21 -5.71
N PHE A 11 -18.70 25.25 -4.88
CA PHE A 11 -17.62 25.45 -3.90
C PHE A 11 -16.31 25.87 -4.57
N ASN A 12 -15.93 25.21 -5.66
CA ASN A 12 -14.73 25.58 -6.40
C ASN A 12 -14.83 26.99 -7.00
N VAL A 13 -16.01 27.38 -7.52
CA VAL A 13 -16.22 28.73 -8.07
C VAL A 13 -16.05 29.78 -6.96
N ILE A 14 -16.64 29.55 -5.78
CA ILE A 14 -16.52 30.47 -4.64
C ILE A 14 -15.07 30.58 -4.16
N ARG A 15 -14.33 29.47 -4.12
CA ARG A 15 -12.98 29.43 -3.55
C ARG A 15 -11.87 29.81 -4.52
N PHE A 16 -11.97 29.41 -5.79
CA PHE A 16 -10.92 29.50 -6.79
C PHE A 16 -11.34 30.31 -8.03
N GLY A 17 -12.58 30.79 -8.10
CA GLY A 17 -13.09 31.50 -9.28
C GLY A 17 -13.32 30.61 -10.51
N SER A 18 -13.28 29.29 -10.35
CA SER A 18 -13.41 28.31 -11.44
C SER A 18 -14.18 27.07 -10.99
N VAL A 19 -14.86 26.41 -11.92
CA VAL A 19 -15.58 25.13 -11.68
C VAL A 19 -14.61 24.02 -11.26
N LEU A 20 -13.37 24.11 -11.73
CA LEU A 20 -12.25 23.24 -11.38
C LEU A 20 -11.30 23.98 -10.45
N ASN A 21 -10.72 23.26 -9.49
CA ASN A 21 -9.64 23.80 -8.69
C ASN A 21 -8.38 23.92 -9.57
N THR A 22 -8.12 25.12 -10.07
CA THR A 22 -6.99 25.42 -10.98
C THR A 22 -5.64 25.33 -10.29
N SER A 23 -5.57 25.43 -8.96
CA SER A 23 -4.32 25.23 -8.23
C SER A 23 -3.77 23.82 -8.43
N TYR A 24 -4.63 22.83 -8.68
CA TYR A 24 -4.18 21.47 -9.00
C TYR A 24 -3.64 21.30 -10.43
N LEU A 25 -3.78 22.33 -11.28
CA LEU A 25 -3.31 22.32 -12.67
C LEU A 25 -1.99 23.10 -12.82
N GLU A 26 -1.40 23.57 -11.73
CA GLU A 26 -0.14 24.30 -11.77
C GLU A 26 1.00 23.39 -12.29
N PRO A 27 1.82 23.85 -13.25
CA PRO A 27 2.87 23.03 -13.84
C PRO A 27 3.87 22.47 -12.83
N GLU A 28 4.09 23.19 -11.73
CA GLU A 28 5.01 22.85 -10.63
C GLU A 28 4.60 21.57 -9.88
N LEU A 29 3.34 21.15 -10.06
CA LEU A 29 2.76 19.97 -9.42
C LEU A 29 2.80 18.75 -10.34
N HIS A 30 3.16 18.94 -11.61
CA HIS A 30 3.30 17.86 -12.56
C HIS A 30 4.73 17.36 -12.58
N THR A 31 4.86 16.04 -12.63
CA THR A 31 6.17 15.40 -12.69
C THR A 31 6.85 15.70 -14.03
N PRO A 32 8.08 16.22 -14.03
CA PRO A 32 8.74 16.65 -15.26
C PRO A 32 9.27 15.44 -16.05
N GLY A 33 8.71 15.23 -17.23
CA GLY A 33 9.21 14.27 -18.21
C GLY A 33 8.96 12.80 -17.87
N ILE A 34 9.04 11.95 -18.89
CA ILE A 34 8.69 10.52 -18.79
C ILE A 34 9.65 9.77 -17.85
N GLY A 35 10.94 10.11 -17.88
CA GLY A 35 11.95 9.45 -17.06
C GLY A 35 11.64 9.56 -15.55
N ARG A 36 11.27 10.75 -15.09
CA ARG A 36 10.93 10.98 -13.68
C ARG A 36 9.59 10.34 -13.32
N THR A 37 8.60 10.39 -14.20
CA THR A 37 7.32 9.68 -13.98
C THR A 37 7.55 8.18 -13.82
N LEU A 38 8.37 7.56 -14.68
CA LEU A 38 8.69 6.13 -14.56
C LEU A 38 9.44 5.81 -13.26
N GLU A 39 10.38 6.67 -12.86
CA GLU A 39 11.03 6.54 -11.57
C GLU A 39 10.02 6.55 -10.43
N TYR A 40 9.08 7.51 -10.43
CA TYR A 40 8.03 7.61 -9.42
C TYR A 40 7.04 6.45 -9.45
N VAL A 41 6.72 5.90 -10.62
CA VAL A 41 5.95 4.66 -10.74
C VAL A 41 6.66 3.53 -10.01
N VAL A 42 7.97 3.37 -10.22
CA VAL A 42 8.77 2.32 -9.58
C VAL A 42 8.83 2.57 -8.06
N THR A 43 9.13 3.79 -7.64
CA THR A 43 9.31 4.12 -6.21
C THR A 43 8.02 3.91 -5.42
N LEU A 44 6.86 4.21 -6.00
CA LEU A 44 5.54 3.94 -5.41
C LEU A 44 5.37 2.48 -4.99
N PHE A 45 6.00 1.52 -5.67
CA PHE A 45 5.93 0.12 -5.31
C PHE A 45 7.10 -0.32 -4.42
N VAL A 46 8.33 -0.01 -4.85
CA VAL A 46 9.53 -0.70 -4.33
C VAL A 46 10.45 0.18 -3.49
N SER A 47 10.16 1.47 -3.34
CA SER A 47 11.04 2.33 -2.55
C SER A 47 11.18 1.78 -1.12
N PRO A 48 12.42 1.65 -0.62
CA PRO A 48 12.66 1.20 0.75
C PRO A 48 12.10 2.18 1.77
N SER A 49 12.01 3.46 1.41
CA SER A 49 11.62 4.50 2.33
C SER A 49 10.12 4.53 2.63
N GLY A 50 9.31 3.88 1.79
CA GLY A 50 7.86 4.10 1.80
C GLY A 50 7.07 3.66 0.58
N GLY A 51 7.63 2.78 -0.26
CA GLY A 51 6.85 2.12 -1.30
C GLY A 51 5.77 1.20 -0.71
N MET A 52 4.79 0.85 -1.54
CA MET A 52 3.64 0.01 -1.16
C MET A 52 4.07 -1.36 -0.62
N LEU A 53 5.19 -1.92 -1.10
CA LEU A 53 5.73 -3.18 -0.56
C LEU A 53 6.19 -3.07 0.89
N VAL A 54 6.71 -1.91 1.29
CA VAL A 54 7.19 -1.66 2.65
C VAL A 54 6.01 -1.35 3.56
N PHE A 55 5.11 -0.48 3.12
CA PHE A 55 3.98 -0.09 3.95
C PHE A 55 2.92 -1.19 4.05
N TRP A 56 2.55 -1.80 2.93
CA TRP A 56 1.40 -2.70 2.77
C TRP A 56 1.82 -4.00 2.05
N PRO A 57 2.74 -4.79 2.64
CA PRO A 57 3.28 -5.99 1.99
C PRO A 57 2.21 -7.01 1.65
N ALA A 58 1.26 -7.25 2.58
CA ALA A 58 0.21 -8.26 2.39
C ALA A 58 -0.67 -7.96 1.17
N ALA A 59 -1.14 -6.71 1.03
CA ALA A 59 -1.95 -6.29 -0.11
C ALA A 59 -1.14 -6.35 -1.42
N SER A 60 0.12 -5.90 -1.38
CA SER A 60 1.01 -5.93 -2.54
C SER A 60 1.26 -7.35 -3.05
N PHE A 61 1.61 -8.29 -2.17
CA PHE A 61 1.83 -9.69 -2.54
C PHE A 61 0.55 -10.36 -3.02
N LEU A 62 -0.59 -10.07 -2.41
CA LEU A 62 -1.88 -10.60 -2.83
C LEU A 62 -2.23 -10.12 -4.24
N LEU A 63 -2.14 -8.83 -4.51
CA LEU A 63 -2.43 -8.25 -5.82
C LEU A 63 -1.45 -8.73 -6.90
N ALA A 64 -0.16 -8.78 -6.58
CA ALA A 64 0.85 -9.33 -7.49
C ALA A 64 0.55 -10.79 -7.81
N THR A 65 0.23 -11.60 -6.80
CA THR A 65 -0.14 -13.01 -7.00
C THR A 65 -1.42 -13.11 -7.84
N ALA A 66 -2.47 -12.34 -7.55
CA ALA A 66 -3.71 -12.32 -8.31
C ALA A 66 -3.50 -11.96 -9.80
N CYS A 67 -2.58 -11.04 -10.10
CA CYS A 67 -2.26 -10.68 -11.48
C CYS A 67 -1.46 -11.77 -12.21
N LEU A 68 -0.56 -12.46 -11.51
CA LEU A 68 0.35 -13.45 -12.10
C LEU A 68 -0.25 -14.87 -12.18
N LEU A 69 -1.18 -15.19 -11.28
CA LEU A 69 -1.72 -16.55 -11.12
C LEU A 69 -2.30 -17.14 -12.43
N PRO A 70 -3.11 -16.39 -13.22
CA PRO A 70 -3.66 -16.90 -14.48
C PRO A 70 -2.61 -17.14 -15.56
N LEU A 71 -1.45 -16.48 -15.47
CA LEU A 71 -0.34 -16.62 -16.41
C LEU A 71 0.54 -17.82 -16.09
N VAL A 72 0.78 -18.07 -14.80
CA VAL A 72 1.71 -19.10 -14.31
C VAL A 72 1.03 -20.46 -14.16
N LEU A 73 -0.23 -20.51 -13.71
CA LEU A 73 -0.97 -21.76 -13.56
C LEU A 73 -1.55 -22.23 -14.91
N ARG A 74 -0.70 -22.86 -15.72
CA ARG A 74 -1.11 -23.55 -16.96
C ARG A 74 -1.73 -24.94 -16.73
N SER A 75 -1.78 -25.40 -15.48
CA SER A 75 -2.10 -26.79 -15.14
C SER A 75 -3.61 -27.02 -15.04
N GLY A 76 -4.21 -27.55 -16.11
CA GLY A 76 -5.54 -28.23 -16.15
C GLY A 76 -6.79 -27.38 -15.91
N ARG A 77 -6.74 -26.38 -15.03
CA ARG A 77 -7.86 -25.51 -14.64
C ARG A 77 -7.52 -24.10 -15.11
N ARG A 78 -7.99 -23.74 -16.31
CA ARG A 78 -7.74 -22.41 -16.89
C ARG A 78 -8.43 -21.36 -16.04
N LEU A 79 -7.67 -20.54 -15.32
CA LEU A 79 -8.18 -19.34 -14.66
C LEU A 79 -8.53 -18.30 -15.74
N ASP A 80 -9.63 -17.57 -15.55
CA ASP A 80 -9.96 -16.46 -16.45
C ASP A 80 -8.90 -15.35 -16.30
N LEU A 81 -8.35 -14.91 -17.43
CA LEU A 81 -7.32 -13.88 -17.47
C LEU A 81 -7.92 -12.46 -17.37
N ARG A 82 -9.21 -12.28 -17.69
CA ARG A 82 -9.85 -10.96 -17.77
C ARG A 82 -9.76 -10.16 -16.48
N PRO A 83 -10.03 -10.72 -15.28
CA PRO A 83 -9.91 -9.94 -14.04
C PRO A 83 -8.48 -9.48 -13.77
N ALA A 84 -7.47 -10.28 -14.15
CA ALA A 84 -6.07 -9.90 -13.99
C ALA A 84 -5.69 -8.76 -14.94
N LEU A 85 -6.17 -8.78 -16.19
CA LEU A 85 -5.96 -7.68 -17.12
C LEU A 85 -6.62 -6.39 -16.61
N VAL A 86 -7.83 -6.47 -16.06
CA VAL A 86 -8.51 -5.31 -15.45
C VAL A 86 -7.71 -4.79 -14.24
N LEU A 87 -7.26 -5.68 -13.35
CA LEU A 87 -6.43 -5.30 -12.20
C LEU A 87 -5.13 -4.62 -12.65
N VAL A 88 -4.41 -5.20 -13.59
CA VAL A 88 -3.16 -4.62 -14.14
C VAL A 88 -3.44 -3.27 -14.79
N ALA A 89 -4.48 -3.14 -15.60
CA ALA A 89 -4.82 -1.89 -16.26
C ALA A 89 -5.19 -0.79 -15.26
N VAL A 90 -5.98 -1.10 -14.23
CA VAL A 90 -6.38 -0.15 -13.19
C VAL A 90 -5.18 0.23 -12.32
N ILE A 91 -4.39 -0.75 -11.86
CA ILE A 91 -3.17 -0.50 -11.08
C ILE A 91 -2.22 0.39 -11.88
N ALA A 92 -1.91 0.03 -13.13
CA ALA A 92 -1.02 0.82 -13.98
C ALA A 92 -1.56 2.23 -14.24
N GLY A 93 -2.85 2.36 -14.57
CA GLY A 93 -3.48 3.66 -14.81
C GLY A 93 -3.46 4.58 -13.58
N LEU A 94 -3.79 4.03 -12.41
CA LEU A 94 -3.72 4.76 -11.14
C LEU A 94 -2.28 5.15 -10.80
N THR A 95 -1.34 4.20 -10.87
CA THR A 95 0.06 4.49 -10.53
C THR A 95 0.68 5.50 -11.49
N ILE A 96 0.47 5.39 -12.80
CA ILE A 96 0.98 6.38 -13.76
C ILE A 96 0.33 7.74 -13.54
N GLY A 97 -1.00 7.77 -13.34
CA GLY A 97 -1.73 9.01 -13.08
C GLY A 97 -1.20 9.71 -11.83
N PHE A 98 -1.12 9.00 -10.71
CA PHE A 98 -0.60 9.54 -9.46
C PHE A 98 0.90 9.83 -9.51
N ALA A 99 1.69 9.10 -10.30
CA ALA A 99 3.11 9.36 -10.51
C ALA A 99 3.39 10.54 -11.46
N SER A 100 2.36 11.05 -12.14
CA SER A 100 2.46 12.19 -13.06
C SER A 100 1.95 13.51 -12.46
N TRP A 101 1.27 13.43 -11.31
CA TRP A 101 0.50 14.52 -10.72
C TRP A 101 0.59 14.56 -9.19
N TRP A 102 1.00 15.71 -8.67
CA TRP A 102 1.28 15.99 -7.26
C TRP A 102 2.02 14.84 -6.58
N THR A 103 3.22 14.55 -7.08
CA THR A 103 4.11 13.55 -6.49
C THR A 103 5.14 14.22 -5.59
N PRO A 104 4.95 14.13 -4.29
CA PRO A 104 6.04 13.73 -3.45
C PRO A 104 5.75 12.31 -2.96
N PHE A 105 6.84 11.60 -2.89
CA PHE A 105 6.93 10.36 -2.17
C PHE A 105 6.51 10.58 -0.70
N GLY A 106 5.53 9.80 -0.25
CA GLY A 106 5.07 9.81 1.14
C GLY A 106 4.06 10.90 1.51
N TRP A 107 3.82 11.03 2.82
CA TRP A 107 2.76 11.84 3.43
C TRP A 107 2.83 13.35 3.13
N SER A 108 3.79 13.91 2.40
CA SER A 108 3.78 15.36 2.09
C SER A 108 2.93 15.72 0.87
N GLY A 109 2.45 14.77 0.06
CA GLY A 109 1.62 15.14 -1.08
C GLY A 109 0.63 14.10 -1.57
N TYR A 110 -0.28 14.62 -2.37
CA TYR A 110 -1.61 14.05 -2.56
C TYR A 110 -1.62 12.83 -3.49
N GLY A 111 -0.78 12.76 -4.53
CA GLY A 111 -0.82 11.70 -5.54
C GLY A 111 -0.76 10.29 -4.94
N PRO A 112 0.36 9.89 -4.29
CA PRO A 112 0.49 8.56 -3.68
C PRO A 112 -0.57 8.26 -2.62
N ARG A 113 -1.01 9.26 -1.85
CA ARG A 113 -2.08 9.09 -0.85
C ARG A 113 -3.41 8.70 -1.46
N LEU A 114 -3.69 9.16 -2.67
CA LEU A 114 -4.92 8.78 -3.37
C LEU A 114 -4.92 7.31 -3.79
N THR A 115 -3.81 6.56 -3.66
CA THR A 115 -3.84 5.10 -3.86
C THR A 115 -4.57 4.37 -2.74
N PHE A 116 -4.57 4.89 -1.50
CA PHE A 116 -5.15 4.21 -0.32
C PHE A 116 -6.61 3.77 -0.50
N PRO A 117 -7.54 4.63 -0.99
CA PRO A 117 -8.92 4.24 -1.25
C PRO A 117 -9.08 3.11 -2.28
N TRP A 118 -8.10 2.91 -3.17
CA TRP A 118 -8.18 1.93 -4.25
C TRP A 118 -7.62 0.57 -3.88
N VAL A 119 -6.69 0.48 -2.93
CA VAL A 119 -6.05 -0.80 -2.59
C VAL A 119 -7.08 -1.83 -2.12
N LEU A 120 -8.00 -1.45 -1.23
CA LEU A 120 -9.01 -2.38 -0.71
C LEU A 120 -9.96 -2.90 -1.83
N PRO A 121 -10.58 -2.05 -2.67
CA PRO A 121 -11.34 -2.51 -3.83
C PRO A 121 -10.56 -3.46 -4.75
N LEU A 122 -9.30 -3.15 -5.03
CA LEU A 122 -8.46 -4.00 -5.89
C LEU A 122 -8.22 -5.37 -5.25
N VAL A 123 -7.93 -5.41 -3.94
CA VAL A 123 -7.76 -6.66 -3.19
C VAL A 123 -9.05 -7.48 -3.21
N LEU A 124 -10.20 -6.85 -3.01
CA LEU A 124 -11.50 -7.52 -3.08
C LEU A 124 -11.77 -8.12 -4.46
N ILE A 125 -11.48 -7.39 -5.53
CA ILE A 125 -11.59 -7.92 -6.91
C ILE A 125 -10.69 -9.15 -7.09
N GLY A 126 -9.44 -9.09 -6.62
CA GLY A 126 -8.51 -10.22 -6.68
C GLY A 126 -9.00 -11.44 -5.89
N LEU A 127 -9.53 -11.22 -4.69
CA LEU A 127 -10.08 -12.27 -3.82
C LEU A 127 -11.36 -12.89 -4.41
N VAL A 128 -12.25 -12.09 -4.98
CA VAL A 128 -13.47 -12.61 -5.63
C VAL A 128 -13.12 -13.40 -6.90
N ALA A 129 -12.19 -12.91 -7.71
CA ALA A 129 -11.82 -13.57 -8.96
C ALA A 129 -10.98 -14.84 -8.76
N TYR A 130 -10.09 -14.86 -7.76
CA TYR A 130 -9.07 -15.90 -7.61
C TYR A 130 -9.00 -16.53 -6.22
N GLY A 131 -10.00 -16.30 -5.37
CA GLY A 131 -10.01 -16.69 -3.95
C GLY A 131 -9.73 -18.17 -3.69
N GLU A 132 -10.28 -19.08 -4.50
CA GLU A 132 -9.99 -20.52 -4.38
C GLU A 132 -8.51 -20.83 -4.58
N ALA A 133 -7.91 -20.29 -5.66
CA ALA A 133 -6.53 -20.56 -6.03
C ALA A 133 -5.54 -19.86 -5.08
N LEU A 134 -5.85 -18.62 -4.68
CA LEU A 134 -5.12 -17.89 -3.64
C LEU A 134 -5.21 -18.63 -2.29
N GLY A 135 -6.39 -19.15 -1.93
CA GLY A 135 -6.59 -19.95 -0.72
C GLY A 135 -5.78 -21.24 -0.72
N GLN A 136 -5.69 -21.94 -1.85
CA GLN A 136 -4.82 -23.13 -1.96
C GLN A 136 -3.34 -22.79 -1.76
N LEU A 137 -2.87 -21.66 -2.31
CA LEU A 137 -1.50 -21.19 -2.09
C LEU A 137 -1.27 -20.80 -0.63
N ALA A 138 -2.19 -20.03 -0.05
CA ALA A 138 -2.15 -19.66 1.36
C ALA A 138 -2.12 -20.91 2.26
N GLY A 139 -2.90 -21.94 1.93
CA GLY A 139 -2.95 -23.19 2.70
C GLY A 139 -1.61 -23.93 2.67
N ARG A 140 -0.95 -23.99 1.51
CA ARG A 140 0.40 -24.58 1.39
C ARG A 140 1.46 -23.77 2.15
N LEU A 141 1.30 -22.44 2.15
CA LEU A 141 2.21 -21.54 2.86
C LEU A 141 2.03 -21.67 4.38
N LEU A 142 0.80 -21.71 4.87
CA LEU A 142 0.46 -21.71 6.29
C LEU A 142 0.41 -23.10 6.94
N ALA A 143 0.41 -24.19 6.15
CA ALA A 143 0.29 -25.55 6.66
C ALA A 143 1.34 -25.92 7.72
N PRO A 144 2.66 -25.74 7.51
CA PRO A 144 3.63 -26.02 8.56
C PRO A 144 3.70 -24.85 9.55
N ALA A 145 3.67 -25.16 10.85
CA ALA A 145 3.63 -24.17 11.93
C ALA A 145 4.78 -23.14 11.86
N TRP A 146 5.99 -23.56 11.46
CA TRP A 146 7.12 -22.64 11.31
C TRP A 146 6.92 -21.61 10.20
N ARG A 147 6.24 -21.95 9.09
CA ARG A 147 5.92 -20.97 8.04
C ARG A 147 4.82 -20.03 8.48
N LEU A 148 3.83 -20.52 9.22
CA LEU A 148 2.82 -19.66 9.85
C LEU A 148 3.49 -18.64 10.78
N LEU A 149 4.41 -19.08 11.64
CA LEU A 149 5.17 -18.18 12.52
C LEU A 149 6.03 -17.19 11.73
N LEU A 150 6.64 -17.62 10.62
CA LEU A 150 7.38 -16.71 9.74
C LEU A 150 6.47 -15.67 9.10
N VAL A 151 5.33 -16.07 8.55
CA VAL A 151 4.33 -15.15 7.98
C VAL A 151 3.82 -14.19 9.04
N PHE A 152 3.51 -14.69 10.23
CA PHE A 152 3.15 -13.87 11.39
C PHE A 152 4.24 -12.85 11.72
N ALA A 153 5.50 -13.28 11.88
CA ALA A 153 6.61 -12.41 12.24
C ALA A 153 6.83 -11.31 11.19
N VAL A 154 6.76 -11.66 9.91
CA VAL A 154 6.88 -10.69 8.80
C VAL A 154 5.73 -9.69 8.84
N ILE A 155 4.47 -10.13 8.83
CA ILE A 155 3.32 -9.22 8.83
C ILE A 155 3.30 -8.34 10.09
N PHE A 156 3.62 -8.92 11.25
CA PHE A 156 3.69 -8.19 12.50
C PHE A 156 4.78 -7.12 12.49
N ALA A 157 5.98 -7.45 12.01
CA ALA A 157 7.08 -6.48 11.88
C ALA A 157 6.69 -5.26 11.03
N PHE A 158 5.94 -5.48 9.95
CA PHE A 158 5.42 -4.39 9.10
C PHE A 158 4.20 -3.67 9.70
N ALA A 159 3.48 -4.28 10.63
CA ALA A 159 2.37 -3.64 11.35
C ALA A 159 2.85 -2.70 12.48
N LEU A 160 4.02 -2.98 13.08
CA LEU A 160 4.56 -2.23 14.22
C LEU A 160 4.69 -0.71 13.97
N PRO A 161 5.23 -0.23 12.82
CA PRO A 161 5.25 1.20 12.51
C PRO A 161 3.88 1.88 12.58
N HIS A 162 2.81 1.20 12.16
CA HIS A 162 1.46 1.76 12.19
C HIS A 162 0.94 1.92 13.63
N VAL A 163 1.28 0.96 14.50
CA VAL A 163 0.99 1.07 15.94
C VAL A 163 1.78 2.22 16.56
N GLY A 164 3.08 2.32 16.25
CA GLY A 164 3.91 3.39 16.78
C GLY A 164 3.42 4.78 16.37
N GLN A 165 3.03 4.96 15.09
CA GLN A 165 2.46 6.19 14.57
C GLN A 165 1.15 6.60 15.27
N MET A 166 0.33 5.63 15.74
CA MET A 166 -0.88 5.93 16.51
C MET A 166 -0.58 6.60 17.85
N TRP A 167 0.55 6.25 18.48
CA TRP A 167 0.95 6.77 19.79
C TRP A 167 1.92 7.94 19.73
N GLN A 168 2.57 8.15 18.58
CA GLN A 168 3.41 9.32 18.30
C GLN A 168 3.18 9.83 16.87
N PRO A 169 2.08 10.56 16.62
CA PRO A 169 1.65 10.95 15.27
C PRO A 169 2.64 11.85 14.52
N ASP A 170 3.47 12.61 15.23
CA ASP A 170 4.38 13.57 14.60
C ASP A 170 5.74 12.97 14.22
N SER A 171 6.01 11.70 14.58
CA SER A 171 7.31 11.05 14.34
C SER A 171 7.71 10.97 12.86
N THR A 172 6.75 10.83 11.94
CA THR A 172 7.02 10.79 10.50
C THR A 172 7.17 12.17 9.86
N ALA A 173 6.89 13.27 10.59
CA ALA A 173 7.12 14.62 10.08
C ALA A 173 8.62 14.93 9.91
N GLU A 174 9.46 14.36 10.78
CA GLU A 174 10.93 14.51 10.74
C GLU A 174 11.53 14.03 9.41
N PHE A 175 10.95 12.99 8.81
CA PHE A 175 11.38 12.46 7.52
C PHE A 175 11.41 13.52 6.41
N PHE A 176 10.48 14.49 6.43
CA PHE A 176 10.41 15.57 5.44
C PHE A 176 11.19 16.83 5.83
N GLN A 177 11.63 16.92 7.08
CA GLN A 177 12.29 18.09 7.66
C GLN A 177 13.80 17.91 7.83
N ASP A 178 14.32 16.69 7.62
CA ASP A 178 15.74 16.35 7.77
C ASP A 178 16.68 17.12 6.80
N LYS A 179 16.12 17.69 5.73
CA LYS A 179 16.86 18.44 4.69
C LYS A 179 16.55 19.94 4.74
N SER A 180 17.51 20.77 4.32
CA SER A 180 17.37 22.22 4.21
C SER A 180 17.66 22.67 2.77
N PRO A 181 16.70 23.26 2.04
CA PRO A 181 15.30 23.49 2.45
C PRO A 181 14.51 22.18 2.63
N PRO A 182 13.43 22.17 3.45
CA PRO A 182 12.61 20.98 3.61
C PRO A 182 11.95 20.56 2.30
N CYS A 183 11.75 19.27 2.14
CA CYS A 183 11.37 18.67 0.86
C CYS A 183 9.86 18.44 0.75
N ASP A 184 9.10 19.26 1.46
CA ASP A 184 7.64 19.20 1.57
C ASP A 184 6.92 19.94 0.43
N ALA A 185 7.59 20.88 -0.25
CA ALA A 185 6.96 21.66 -1.31
C ALA A 185 7.93 22.20 -2.39
N PRO A 186 7.47 22.31 -3.67
CA PRO A 186 8.29 22.81 -4.78
C PRO A 186 8.70 24.28 -4.63
N TRP A 187 7.91 25.13 -3.99
CA TRP A 187 8.18 26.58 -3.90
C TRP A 187 9.25 26.98 -2.87
N ARG A 188 9.82 26.04 -2.10
CA ARG A 188 10.88 26.35 -1.11
C ARG A 188 12.30 26.39 -1.69
N GLY A 189 12.59 25.57 -2.69
CA GLY A 189 13.88 25.53 -3.41
C GLY A 189 13.73 25.48 -4.93
N GLY A 190 12.49 25.51 -5.44
CA GLY A 190 12.19 25.31 -6.85
C GLY A 190 11.94 23.84 -7.20
N VAL A 191 11.30 23.63 -8.35
CA VAL A 191 10.84 22.31 -8.82
C VAL A 191 12.00 21.33 -9.00
N ALA A 192 13.15 21.79 -9.52
CA ALA A 192 14.32 20.94 -9.75
C ALA A 192 14.92 20.41 -8.44
N GLU A 193 15.25 21.31 -7.51
CA GLU A 193 15.78 20.94 -6.19
C GLU A 193 14.80 20.07 -5.40
N TRP A 194 13.50 20.34 -5.53
CA TRP A 194 12.47 19.52 -4.92
C TRP A 194 12.49 18.07 -5.43
N HIS A 195 12.55 17.85 -6.75
CA HIS A 195 12.61 16.50 -7.31
C HIS A 195 13.92 15.78 -6.97
N GLU A 196 15.05 16.50 -6.86
CA GLU A 196 16.32 15.94 -6.41
C GLU A 196 16.26 15.51 -4.94
N CYS A 197 15.71 16.34 -4.06
CA CYS A 197 15.54 15.92 -2.67
C CYS A 197 14.58 14.73 -2.54
N GLN A 198 13.49 14.71 -3.32
CA GLN A 198 12.57 13.57 -3.36
C GLN A 198 13.28 12.28 -3.79
N HIS A 199 14.18 12.35 -4.77
CA HIS A 199 15.03 11.22 -5.15
C HIS A 199 15.86 10.70 -3.96
N GLU A 200 16.45 11.62 -3.21
CA GLU A 200 17.24 11.27 -2.03
C GLU A 200 16.39 10.59 -0.94
N LEU A 201 15.23 11.16 -0.62
CA LEU A 201 14.28 10.62 0.34
C LEU A 201 13.77 9.22 -0.06
N MET A 202 13.49 9.01 -1.34
CA MET A 202 12.97 7.74 -1.86
C MET A 202 13.94 6.57 -1.75
N TRP A 203 15.23 6.82 -1.99
CA TRP A 203 16.18 5.74 -2.21
C TRP A 203 17.23 5.61 -1.12
N PHE A 204 17.61 6.71 -0.49
CA PHE A 204 18.79 6.75 0.37
C PHE A 204 18.47 7.09 1.83
N SER A 205 17.31 7.69 2.11
CA SER A 205 16.87 7.95 3.48
C SER A 205 16.44 6.67 4.21
N ARG A 206 16.47 6.75 5.54
CA ARG A 206 15.98 5.69 6.41
C ARG A 206 14.48 5.47 6.18
N PRO A 207 13.98 4.23 6.24
CA PRO A 207 12.55 3.99 6.02
C PRO A 207 11.65 4.76 6.98
N MET A 208 10.62 5.40 6.44
CA MET A 208 9.71 6.27 7.19
C MET A 208 9.07 5.54 8.37
N GLY A 209 8.71 4.26 8.18
CA GLY A 209 8.13 3.44 9.25
C GLY A 209 9.06 3.23 10.45
N VAL A 210 10.38 3.43 10.30
CA VAL A 210 11.33 3.27 11.39
C VAL A 210 11.26 4.44 12.37
N TYR A 211 10.98 5.67 11.91
CA TYR A 211 10.76 6.83 12.78
C TYR A 211 9.54 6.62 13.68
N ALA A 212 8.52 5.91 13.19
CA ALA A 212 7.31 5.63 13.95
C ALA A 212 7.54 4.59 15.08
N LEU A 213 8.62 3.81 15.06
CA LEU A 213 8.83 2.75 16.06
C LEU A 213 9.03 3.28 17.49
N ASP A 214 9.47 4.54 17.65
CA ASP A 214 9.64 5.14 18.98
C ASP A 214 8.32 5.19 19.76
N GLY A 215 7.19 5.34 19.07
CA GLY A 215 5.86 5.30 19.67
C GLY A 215 5.50 3.96 20.32
N ILE A 216 6.18 2.86 19.95
CA ILE A 216 5.99 1.53 20.56
C ILE A 216 6.53 1.50 21.99
N GLY A 217 7.51 2.34 22.32
CA GLY A 217 8.08 2.43 23.67
C GLY A 217 7.10 2.99 24.71
N THR A 218 5.99 3.59 24.28
CA THR A 218 4.93 4.07 25.18
C THR A 218 4.12 2.91 25.76
N ALA A 219 3.53 3.09 26.94
CA ALA A 219 2.67 2.06 27.56
C ALA A 219 1.49 1.67 26.63
N GLY A 220 0.90 2.66 25.97
CA GLY A 220 -0.16 2.44 24.98
C GLY A 220 0.32 1.68 23.75
N GLY A 221 1.51 2.03 23.23
CA GLY A 221 2.16 1.35 22.11
C GLY A 221 2.44 -0.13 22.39
N VAL A 222 2.96 -0.45 23.58
CA VAL A 222 3.21 -1.84 24.01
C VAL A 222 1.90 -2.64 24.08
N VAL A 223 0.87 -2.11 24.76
CA VAL A 223 -0.43 -2.78 24.90
C VAL A 223 -1.07 -3.01 23.52
N THR A 224 -1.08 -1.99 22.67
CA THR A 224 -1.65 -2.07 21.32
C THR A 224 -0.89 -3.09 20.46
N SER A 225 0.44 -3.11 20.55
CA SER A 225 1.27 -4.08 19.82
C SER A 225 0.95 -5.52 20.23
N PHE A 226 0.73 -5.77 21.53
CA PHE A 226 0.35 -7.10 22.02
C PHE A 226 -1.05 -7.51 21.53
N VAL A 227 -2.03 -6.59 21.57
CA VAL A 227 -3.38 -6.83 21.06
C VAL A 227 -3.35 -7.15 19.55
N VAL A 228 -2.59 -6.38 18.77
CA VAL A 228 -2.41 -6.62 17.33
C VAL A 228 -1.71 -7.95 17.08
N ALA A 229 -0.69 -8.31 17.87
CA ALA A 229 0.01 -9.59 17.75
C ALA A 229 -0.95 -10.78 17.97
N ILE A 230 -1.73 -10.76 19.06
CA ILE A 230 -2.72 -11.82 19.34
C ILE A 230 -3.78 -11.88 18.25
N GLY A 231 -4.34 -10.73 17.86
CA GLY A 231 -5.37 -10.66 16.83
C GLY A 231 -4.87 -11.22 15.48
N LEU A 232 -3.66 -10.80 15.06
CA LEU A 232 -3.06 -11.28 13.82
C LEU A 232 -2.77 -12.78 13.86
N LEU A 233 -2.18 -13.28 14.95
CA LEU A 233 -1.89 -14.71 15.10
C LEU A 233 -3.20 -15.53 15.09
N GLY A 234 -4.22 -15.07 15.82
CA GLY A 234 -5.55 -15.69 15.82
C GLY A 234 -6.17 -15.73 14.42
N CYS A 235 -6.13 -14.62 13.68
CA CYS A 235 -6.60 -14.57 12.29
C CYS A 235 -5.84 -15.54 11.37
N LEU A 236 -4.52 -15.67 11.51
CA LEU A 236 -3.73 -16.61 10.71
C LEU A 236 -4.03 -18.07 11.05
N ILE A 237 -4.30 -18.40 12.31
CA ILE A 237 -4.70 -19.73 12.74
C ILE A 237 -6.10 -20.06 12.20
N LEU A 238 -7.06 -19.14 12.35
CA LEU A 238 -8.42 -19.32 11.81
C LEU A 238 -8.39 -19.49 10.28
N LEU A 239 -7.63 -18.64 9.59
CA LEU A 239 -7.46 -18.75 8.14
C LEU A 239 -6.85 -20.11 7.77
N ARG A 240 -5.81 -20.57 8.46
CA ARG A 240 -5.21 -21.89 8.20
C ARG A 240 -6.23 -23.02 8.34
N ASP A 241 -7.05 -22.99 9.39
CA ASP A 241 -8.03 -24.04 9.70
C ASP A 241 -9.21 -24.09 8.72
N GLU A 242 -9.61 -22.93 8.17
CA GLU A 242 -10.69 -22.86 7.19
C GLU A 242 -10.26 -23.25 5.78
N LEU A 243 -8.97 -23.25 5.48
CA LEU A 243 -8.46 -23.55 4.14
C LEU A 243 -8.59 -25.05 3.79
N PRO A 244 -8.90 -25.39 2.52
CA PRO A 244 -9.30 -26.75 2.12
C PRO A 244 -8.31 -27.88 2.45
N GLY A 245 -7.02 -27.56 2.60
CA GLY A 245 -5.96 -28.53 2.86
C GLY A 245 -6.00 -29.19 4.25
N ASP A 246 -6.56 -28.53 5.27
CA ASP A 246 -6.61 -29.07 6.64
C ASP A 246 -7.92 -29.81 6.94
N ARG A 247 -9.04 -29.45 6.28
CA ARG A 247 -10.32 -30.18 6.39
C ARG A 247 -10.18 -31.66 5.99
N GLY A 248 -9.42 -31.93 4.92
CA GLY A 248 -9.17 -33.30 4.48
C GLY A 248 -8.33 -34.13 5.45
N ARG A 249 -7.40 -33.52 6.21
CA ARG A 249 -6.60 -34.24 7.23
C ARG A 249 -7.39 -34.51 8.50
N ARG A 250 -8.23 -33.56 8.96
CA ARG A 250 -9.08 -33.77 10.15
C ARG A 250 -10.17 -34.81 9.92
N GLN A 251 -10.74 -34.91 8.72
CA GLN A 251 -11.73 -35.96 8.40
C GLN A 251 -11.14 -37.38 8.43
N VAL A 252 -9.88 -37.56 8.03
CA VAL A 252 -9.22 -38.87 8.03
C VAL A 252 -8.77 -39.28 9.44
N ALA A 253 -8.45 -38.32 10.31
CA ALA A 253 -8.01 -38.60 11.69
C ALA A 253 -9.18 -38.86 12.68
N GLY A 254 -10.43 -38.72 12.25
CA GLY A 254 -11.63 -38.89 13.10
C GLY A 254 -12.46 -40.14 12.82
N THR A 255 -11.95 -41.06 12.00
CA THR A 255 -12.66 -42.29 11.59
C THR A 255 -12.08 -43.58 12.17
N ASP A 256 -11.16 -43.49 13.13
CA ASP A 256 -10.57 -44.65 13.83
C ASP A 256 -11.03 -44.72 15.29
#